data_AF-A0A928ZYF5-F1
#
_entry.id   AF-A0A928ZYF5-F1
#
_cell.length_a   1.000
_cell.length_b   1.000
_cell.length_c   1.000
_cell.angle_alpha   90.00
_cell.angle_beta   90.00
_cell.angle_gamma   90.00
#
_symmetry.space_group_name_H-M   'P 1'
#
loop_
_entity.id
_entity.type
_entity.pdbx_description
1 polymer ?
#
loop_
_entity_poly.entity_id
_entity_poly.type
_entity_poly.pdbx_seq_one_letter_code
_entity_poly.pdbx_strand_id
1 'polypeptide(L)' 'MKRVQLSQLVDQGVSHNAAICKKVMVQPGEIPHLTNFSQATFAPGQVARAHAHAHCILG' A
#
# COMPACT_ATOMS: atom_id res chain seq x y z
N MET A 1 -17.82 8.79 -7.54
CA MET A 1 -16.69 9.52 -6.92
C MET A 1 -16.46 8.93 -5.53
N LYS A 2 -15.23 8.50 -5.21
CA LYS A 2 -14.88 7.95 -3.88
C LYS A 2 -14.23 9.05 -3.04
N ARG A 3 -14.70 9.25 -1.81
CA ARG A 3 -14.09 10.15 -0.83
C ARG A 3 -14.07 9.44 0.52
N VAL A 4 -12.88 9.12 1.01
CA VAL A 4 -12.66 8.47 2.30
C VAL A 4 -11.66 9.29 3.09
N GLN A 5 -11.84 9.37 4.41
CA GLN A 5 -10.87 10.02 5.26
C GLN A 5 -9.78 9.01 5.63
N LEU A 6 -8.51 9.38 5.51
CA LEU A 6 -7.38 8.49 5.80
C LEU A 6 -7.47 7.88 7.22
N SER A 7 -7.95 8.63 8.21
CA SER A 7 -8.12 8.17 9.59
C SER A 7 -9.19 7.08 9.77
N GLN A 8 -10.06 6.87 8.78
CA GLN A 8 -11.09 5.82 8.81
C GLN A 8 -10.55 4.48 8.28
N LEU A 9 -9.33 4.46 7.72
CA LEU A 9 -8.74 3.26 7.13
C LEU A 9 -7.91 2.51 8.18
N VAL A 10 -8.12 1.20 8.24
CA VAL A 10 -7.39 0.28 9.13
C VAL A 10 -5.96 0.09 8.63
N ASP A 11 -5.02 0.07 9.58
CA ASP A 11 -3.63 -0.28 9.29
C ASP A 11 -3.49 -1.75 8.93
N GLN A 12 -2.71 -2.01 7.89
CA GLN A 12 -2.37 -3.33 7.40
C GLN A 12 -0.85 -3.46 7.34
N GLY A 13 -0.30 -4.60 7.74
CA GLY A 13 1.13 -4.85 7.55
C GLY A 13 1.51 -4.89 6.07
N VAL A 14 2.75 -4.51 5.73
CA VAL A 14 3.30 -4.79 4.39
C VAL A 14 3.84 -6.22 4.33
N SER A 15 3.91 -6.78 3.12
CA SER A 15 4.21 -8.20 2.87
C SER A 15 5.56 -8.66 3.43
N HIS A 16 6.58 -7.81 3.38
CA HIS A 16 7.94 -8.17 3.80
C HIS A 16 8.26 -7.76 5.25
N ASN A 17 7.39 -7.00 5.91
CA ASN A 17 7.57 -6.58 7.30
C ASN A 17 6.23 -6.13 7.88
N ALA A 18 5.58 -6.99 8.65
CA ALA A 18 4.27 -6.68 9.24
C ALA A 18 4.29 -5.49 10.22
N ALA A 19 5.45 -5.09 10.72
CA ALA A 19 5.59 -3.93 11.60
C ALA A 19 5.59 -2.59 10.85
N ILE A 20 5.84 -2.59 9.53
CA ILE A 20 5.59 -1.43 8.68
C ILE A 20 4.12 -1.48 8.27
N CYS A 21 3.37 -0.47 8.72
CA CYS A 21 1.93 -0.38 8.46
C CYS A 21 1.66 0.41 7.18
N LYS A 22 0.59 0.05 6.49
CA LYS A 22 0.02 0.80 5.37
C LYS A 22 -1.50 0.93 5.49
N LYS A 23 -2.04 2.00 4.92
CA LYS A 23 -3.48 2.20 4.70
C LYS A 23 -3.76 2.14 3.20
N VAL A 24 -4.64 1.22 2.79
CA VAL A 24 -5.02 1.04 1.38
C VAL A 24 -6.27 1.87 1.08
N MET A 25 -6.14 2.82 0.14
CA MET A 25 -7.21 3.72 -0.26
C MET A 25 -7.95 3.21 -1.51
N VAL A 26 -7.23 2.57 -2.44
CA VAL A 26 -7.80 1.90 -3.61
C VAL A 26 -7.24 0.50 -3.70
N GLN A 27 -8.12 -0.49 -3.71
CA GLN A 27 -7.73 -1.90 -3.84
C GLN A 27 -7.43 -2.25 -5.30
N PRO A 28 -6.59 -3.26 -5.57
CA PRO A 28 -6.47 -3.84 -6.90
C PRO A 28 -7.82 -4.26 -7.46
N GLY A 29 -8.11 -3.86 -8.69
CA GLY A 29 -9.38 -4.17 -9.36
C GLY A 29 -10.56 -3.28 -8.99
N GLU A 30 -10.41 -2.35 -8.03
CA GLU A 30 -11.47 -1.38 -7.71
C GLU A 30 -11.64 -0.32 -8.80
N ILE A 31 -10.54 0.04 -9.48
CA ILE A 31 -10.52 0.93 -10.64
C ILE A 31 -9.78 0.22 -11.79
N PRO A 32 -10.36 0.14 -13.00
CA PRO A 32 -9.68 -0.45 -14.15
C PRO A 32 -8.32 0.21 -14.41
N HIS A 33 -7.32 -0.60 -14.76
CA HIS A 33 -5.95 -0.16 -15.08
C HIS A 33 -5.20 0.55 -13.93
N LEU A 34 -5.66 0.39 -12.69
CA LEU A 34 -4.96 0.85 -11.49
C LEU A 34 -4.62 -0.33 -10.59
N THR A 35 -3.35 -0.45 -10.23
CA THR A 35 -2.87 -1.55 -9.39
C THR A 35 -3.32 -1.38 -7.94
N ASN A 36 -3.04 -0.24 -7.32
CA ASN A 36 -3.57 0.19 -6.03
C ASN A 36 -3.20 1.65 -5.76
N PHE A 37 -3.75 2.22 -4.68
CA PHE A 37 -3.27 3.45 -4.08
C PHE A 37 -3.24 3.29 -2.57
N SER A 38 -2.09 3.51 -1.94
CA SER A 38 -1.89 3.30 -0.50
C SER A 38 -0.82 4.23 0.07
N GLN A 39 -0.83 4.40 1.40
CA GLN A 39 0.19 5.12 2.14
C GLN A 39 0.82 4.17 3.16
N ALA A 40 2.15 4.04 3.15
CA ALA A 40 2.91 3.32 4.16
C ALA A 40 3.51 4.30 5.17
N THR A 41 3.62 3.88 6.43
CA THR A 41 4.25 4.64 7.52
C THR A 41 5.38 3.81 8.11
N PHE A 42 6.55 4.42 8.18
CA PHE A 42 7.75 3.81 8.74
C PHE A 42 8.03 4.47 10.09
N ALA A 43 8.00 3.67 11.15
CA ALA A 43 8.49 4.10 12.46
C ALA A 43 10.03 4.26 12.42
N PRO A 44 10.62 5.06 13.33
CA PRO A 44 12.07 5.19 13.42
C PRO A 44 12.79 3.82 13.42
N GLY A 45 13.82 3.69 12.59
CA GLY A 45 14.59 2.45 12.44
C GLY A 45 14.01 1.42 11.47
N GLN A 46 12.79 1.62 10.96
CA GLN A 46 12.22 0.74 9.93
C GLN A 46 12.73 1.10 8.53
N VAL A 47 13.02 0.08 7.72
CA VAL A 47 13.59 0.25 6.38
C VAL A 47 12.96 -0.75 5.42
N ALA A 48 12.58 -0.28 4.22
CA ALA A 48 12.31 -1.14 3.08
C ALA A 48 13.63 -1.41 2.35
N ARG A 49 14.08 -2.65 2.33
CA ARG A 49 15.33 -3.03 1.65
C ARG A 49 15.17 -2.92 0.13
N ALA A 50 16.28 -2.70 -0.56
CA ALA A 50 16.33 -2.69 -2.01
C ALA A 50 15.79 -4.02 -2.57
N HIS A 51 14.88 -3.93 -3.52
CA HIS A 51 14.30 -5.08 -4.23
C HIS A 51 13.84 -4.65 -5.62
N ALA A 52 13.65 -5.63 -6.50
CA ALA A 52 13.14 -5.43 -7.85
C ALA A 52 11.79 -6.13 -8.00
N HIS A 53 10.87 -5.47 -8.71
CA HIS A 53 9.63 -6.10 -9.13
C HIS A 53 9.88 -6.77 -10.49
N ALA A 54 9.94 -8.10 -10.51
CA ALA A 54 10.14 -8.87 -11.74
C ALA A 54 9.00 -8.71 -12.75
N HIS A 55 7.82 -8.27 -12.28
CA HIS A 55 6.64 -8.04 -13.10
C HIS A 55 5.87 -6.84 -12.55
N CYS A 56 6.09 -5.65 -13.11
CA CYS A 56 5.12 -4.58 -12.97
C CYS A 56 3.91 -4.95 -13.81
N ILE A 57 2.84 -5.44 -13.18
CA ILE A 57 1.57 -5.74 -13.87
C ILE A 57 1.00 -4.37 -14.31
N LEU A 58 1.21 -4.02 -15.58
CA LEU A 58 0.33 -3.12 -16.32
C LEU A 58 -0.92 -3.95 -16.61
N GLY A 59 -1.97 -3.75 -15.81
CA GLY A 59 -3.30 -4.30 -16.08
C GLY A 59 -4.03 -3.50 -17.16
#